data_AF-A0A7V9EJH0-F1
#
_entry.id   AF-A0A7V9EJH0-F1
#
_cell.length_a   1.000
_cell.length_b   1.000
_cell.length_c   1.000
_cell.angle_alpha   90.00
_cell.angle_beta   90.00
_cell.angle_gamma   90.00
#
_symmetry.space_group_name_H-M   'P 1'
#
loop_
_entity.id
_entity.type
_entity.pdbx_description
1 polymer ?
#
loop_
_entity_poly.entity_id
_entity_poly.type
_entity_poly.pdbx_seq_one_letter_code
_entity_poly.pdbx_strand_id
1 'polypeptide(L)'
;MKKVRLRGGSEPPSDGIVSGIARVDRRTKTLLARLQPGEIAVISHRDIDRIAAEGLVQRQAGAVVNAECSSTGRYPNLGPMLLCSAGVTVLDEVGPDIMSVAEGERLLIEGERVYRTEGSARVEIARGRVLDLVEAEEALDHSKQAIAAELERFAANTIGFIKDERDLLLEATRLPAVTTDFDGRHVLVVVRGYDYKEDLRA
;
A
#
# COMPACT_ATOMS: atom_id res chain seq x y z
N MET A 1 -23.82 32.02 -18.87
CA MET A 1 -22.93 31.12 -18.09
C MET A 1 -21.49 31.39 -18.49
N LYS A 2 -20.66 31.88 -17.55
CA LYS A 2 -19.26 32.29 -17.80
C LYS A 2 -18.37 31.05 -17.95
N LYS A 3 -17.71 30.91 -19.11
CA LYS A 3 -16.64 29.93 -19.33
C LYS A 3 -15.42 30.32 -18.49
N VAL A 4 -15.15 29.53 -17.44
CA VAL A 4 -13.91 29.61 -16.68
C VAL A 4 -12.80 29.01 -17.54
N ARG A 5 -11.85 29.85 -17.96
CA ARG A 5 -10.60 29.42 -18.60
C ARG A 5 -9.66 28.91 -17.51
N LEU A 6 -9.43 27.61 -17.47
CA LEU A 6 -8.30 27.02 -16.75
C LEU A 6 -7.03 27.41 -17.52
N ARG A 7 -6.31 28.42 -17.01
CA ARG A 7 -4.97 28.81 -17.47
C ARG A 7 -3.94 28.19 -16.53
N GLY A 8 -2.91 27.58 -17.10
CA GLY A 8 -1.65 27.27 -16.41
C GLY A 8 -1.46 25.80 -16.06
N GLY A 9 -1.55 24.90 -17.04
CA GLY A 9 -0.80 23.64 -16.94
C GLY A 9 0.67 24.00 -17.10
N SER A 10 1.44 23.92 -16.01
CA SER A 10 2.90 23.85 -16.10
C SER A 10 3.25 22.69 -17.03
N GLU A 11 4.07 22.95 -18.04
CA GLU A 11 4.60 21.92 -18.92
C GLU A 11 5.17 20.77 -18.07
N PRO A 12 4.90 19.50 -18.45
CA PRO A 12 5.54 18.37 -17.78
C PRO A 12 7.06 18.58 -17.85
N PRO A 13 7.82 18.30 -16.78
CA PRO A 13 9.26 18.52 -16.79
C PRO A 13 9.91 17.66 -17.88
N SER A 14 10.25 18.32 -18.98
CA SER A 14 11.16 17.82 -20.00
C SER A 14 12.53 17.66 -19.36
N ASP A 15 13.00 16.41 -19.27
CA ASP A 15 14.33 15.91 -18.86
C ASP A 15 14.36 14.99 -17.62
N GLY A 16 13.22 14.65 -16.99
CA GLY A 16 13.22 13.67 -15.88
C GLY A 16 13.96 14.17 -14.62
N ILE A 17 14.12 15.49 -14.53
CA ILE A 17 14.74 16.19 -13.40
C ILE A 17 13.66 16.99 -12.67
N VAL A 18 13.54 16.77 -11.36
CA VAL A 18 12.60 17.49 -10.49
C VAL A 18 13.36 18.10 -9.31
N SER A 19 13.16 19.38 -9.02
CA SER A 19 13.69 20.02 -7.80
C SER A 19 12.56 20.64 -6.98
N GLY A 20 12.66 20.51 -5.67
CA GLY A 20 11.68 21.05 -4.76
C GLY A 20 12.16 21.05 -3.32
N ILE A 21 11.37 21.66 -2.45
CA ILE A 21 11.59 21.63 -1.01
C ILE A 21 11.06 20.31 -0.46
N ALA A 22 11.83 19.63 0.38
CA ALA A 22 11.44 18.39 1.03
C ALA A 22 10.44 18.66 2.16
N ARG A 23 9.36 17.89 2.15
CA ARG A 23 8.48 17.66 3.30
C ARG A 23 8.63 16.22 3.69
N VAL A 24 8.96 15.94 4.94
CA VAL A 24 9.42 14.61 5.38
C VAL A 24 8.54 14.11 6.51
N ASP A 25 7.75 13.08 6.28
CA ASP A 25 6.98 12.44 7.36
C ASP A 25 6.78 10.96 7.10
N ARG A 26 6.86 10.14 8.16
CA ARG A 26 6.49 8.73 8.07
C ARG A 26 4.99 8.56 7.84
N ARG A 27 4.16 9.50 8.34
CA ARG A 27 2.71 9.48 8.13
C ARG A 27 2.33 10.46 7.04
N THR A 28 1.98 9.93 5.86
CA THR A 28 1.54 10.75 4.71
C THR A 28 0.39 11.70 5.09
N LYS A 29 -0.55 11.26 5.93
CA LYS A 29 -1.64 12.13 6.45
C LYS A 29 -1.11 13.41 7.13
N THR A 30 -0.06 13.30 7.94
CA THR A 30 0.55 14.45 8.64
C THR A 30 1.34 15.33 7.67
N LEU A 31 2.05 14.73 6.72
CA LEU A 31 2.75 15.45 5.65
C LEU A 31 1.80 16.29 4.81
N LEU A 32 0.65 15.72 4.44
CA LEU A 32 -0.33 16.38 3.59
C LEU A 32 -0.85 17.69 4.20
N ALA A 33 -0.87 17.84 5.52
CA ALA A 33 -1.29 19.10 6.15
C ALA A 33 -0.39 20.29 5.75
N ARG A 34 0.90 20.03 5.54
CA ARG A 34 1.96 21.04 5.33
C ARG A 34 2.53 21.10 3.91
N LEU A 35 2.33 20.06 3.11
CA LEU A 35 2.78 20.00 1.72
C LEU A 35 2.19 21.14 0.88
N GLN A 36 3.06 21.86 0.19
CA GLN A 36 2.72 22.91 -0.77
C GLN A 36 2.91 22.43 -2.22
N PRO A 37 2.23 23.08 -3.19
CA PRO A 37 2.41 22.76 -4.61
C PRO A 37 3.87 22.83 -5.07
N GLY A 38 4.30 21.81 -5.81
CA GLY A 38 5.66 21.68 -6.35
C GLY A 38 6.72 21.19 -5.35
N GLU A 39 6.37 20.97 -4.08
CA GLU A 39 7.29 20.40 -3.10
C GLU A 39 7.47 18.88 -3.27
N ILE A 40 8.57 18.35 -2.76
CA ILE A 40 8.89 16.92 -2.80
C ILE A 40 8.40 16.27 -1.50
N ALA A 41 7.50 15.30 -1.64
CA ALA A 41 7.01 14.52 -0.51
C ALA A 41 7.95 13.34 -0.25
N VAL A 42 8.68 13.37 0.87
CA VAL A 42 9.51 12.26 1.34
C VAL A 42 8.72 11.49 2.39
N ILE A 43 8.38 10.24 2.08
CA ILE A 43 7.47 9.40 2.88
C ILE A 43 8.05 8.01 3.15
N SER A 44 7.51 7.33 4.16
CA SER A 44 7.72 5.90 4.40
C SER A 44 6.35 5.25 4.46
N HIS A 45 5.81 4.92 3.29
CA HIS A 45 4.44 4.42 3.15
C HIS A 45 4.42 3.17 2.28
N ARG A 46 4.37 2.01 2.93
CA ARG A 46 4.15 0.73 2.26
C ARG A 46 2.73 0.61 1.71
N ASP A 47 2.60 0.10 0.50
CA ASP A 47 1.29 -0.12 -0.15
C ASP A 47 0.45 1.16 -0.21
N ILE A 48 0.96 2.19 -0.89
CA ILE A 48 0.28 3.50 -0.98
C ILE A 48 -1.15 3.29 -1.46
N ASP A 49 -2.10 3.69 -0.62
CA ASP A 49 -3.52 3.55 -0.93
C ASP A 49 -4.04 4.72 -1.79
N ARG A 50 -5.30 4.58 -2.22
CA ARG A 50 -5.99 5.59 -3.01
C ARG A 50 -6.07 6.95 -2.31
N ILE A 51 -6.35 6.96 -1.00
CA ILE A 51 -6.59 8.19 -0.24
C ILE A 51 -5.29 8.99 -0.10
N ALA A 52 -4.18 8.31 0.19
CA ALA A 52 -2.86 8.91 0.28
C ALA A 52 -2.41 9.49 -1.07
N ALA A 53 -2.57 8.72 -2.15
CA ALA A 53 -2.23 9.18 -3.50
C ALA A 53 -3.08 10.38 -3.93
N GLU A 54 -4.40 10.32 -3.79
CA GLU A 54 -5.30 11.44 -4.10
C GLU A 54 -4.92 12.69 -3.30
N GLY A 55 -4.56 12.54 -2.03
CA GLY A 55 -4.09 13.66 -1.21
C GLY A 55 -2.81 14.30 -1.75
N LEU A 56 -1.83 13.50 -2.16
CA LEU A 56 -0.56 13.99 -2.73
C LEU A 56 -0.79 14.70 -4.07
N VAL A 57 -1.66 14.15 -4.93
CA VAL A 57 -2.05 14.76 -6.20
C VAL A 57 -2.81 16.07 -5.98
N GLN A 58 -3.78 16.11 -5.06
CA GLN A 58 -4.54 17.32 -4.74
C GLN A 58 -3.66 18.44 -4.20
N ARG A 59 -2.61 18.10 -3.43
CA ARG A 59 -1.60 19.03 -2.96
C ARG A 59 -0.57 19.41 -4.02
N GLN A 60 -0.67 18.84 -5.23
CA GLN A 60 0.21 19.09 -6.36
C GLN A 60 1.68 18.82 -6.01
N ALA A 61 1.95 17.66 -5.38
CA ALA A 61 3.31 17.22 -5.12
C ALA A 61 4.15 17.26 -6.41
N GLY A 62 5.32 17.88 -6.36
CA GLY A 62 6.24 17.93 -7.50
C GLY A 62 6.87 16.56 -7.78
N ALA A 63 7.16 15.82 -6.71
CA ALA A 63 7.56 14.41 -6.76
C ALA A 63 7.27 13.74 -5.42
N VAL A 64 7.26 12.41 -5.42
CA VAL A 64 7.15 11.56 -4.23
C VAL A 64 8.39 10.69 -4.17
N VAL A 65 9.10 10.73 -3.03
CA VAL A 65 10.23 9.85 -2.72
C VAL A 65 9.79 8.96 -1.57
N ASN A 66 9.55 7.67 -1.86
CA ASN A 66 9.10 6.71 -0.88
C ASN A 66 10.26 5.82 -0.40
N ALA A 67 10.44 5.76 0.91
CA ALA A 67 11.42 4.90 1.55
C ALA A 67 11.06 3.41 1.46
N GLU A 68 9.76 3.10 1.40
CA GLU A 68 9.24 1.73 1.32
C GLU A 68 8.71 1.39 -0.08
N CYS A 69 8.31 0.13 -0.27
CA CYS A 69 7.68 -0.32 -1.51
C CYS A 69 6.24 0.16 -1.60
N SER A 70 5.91 0.88 -2.68
CA SER A 70 4.58 1.45 -2.87
C SER A 70 3.52 0.40 -3.26
N SER A 71 3.91 -0.77 -3.76
CA SER A 71 3.02 -1.90 -4.08
C SER A 71 3.71 -3.23 -3.80
N THR A 72 3.44 -3.85 -2.65
CA THR A 72 4.02 -5.15 -2.28
C THR A 72 3.40 -6.34 -3.01
N GLY A 73 2.28 -6.13 -3.71
CA GLY A 73 1.51 -7.18 -4.39
C GLY A 73 0.61 -8.00 -3.45
N ARG A 74 0.57 -7.68 -2.15
CA ARG A 74 -0.28 -8.38 -1.17
C ARG A 74 -1.78 -8.19 -1.45
N TYR A 75 -2.16 -7.02 -1.95
CA TYR A 75 -3.51 -6.66 -2.33
C TYR A 75 -3.46 -5.60 -3.43
N PRO A 76 -4.51 -5.50 -4.27
CA PRO A 76 -4.55 -4.48 -5.31
C PRO A 76 -4.68 -3.08 -4.69
N ASN A 77 -3.63 -2.26 -4.79
CA ASN A 77 -3.62 -0.88 -4.33
C ASN A 77 -3.54 0.10 -5.51
N LEU A 78 -4.45 1.08 -5.54
CA LEU A 78 -4.55 2.05 -6.64
C LEU A 78 -3.55 3.20 -6.57
N GLY A 79 -2.90 3.40 -5.42
CA GLY A 79 -2.14 4.62 -5.15
C GLY A 79 -1.02 4.91 -6.16
N PRO A 80 -0.13 3.95 -6.48
CA PRO A 80 0.98 4.18 -7.40
C PRO A 80 0.52 4.56 -8.81
N MET A 81 -0.45 3.82 -9.35
CA MET A 81 -1.06 4.12 -10.65
C MET A 81 -1.65 5.53 -10.69
N LEU A 82 -2.33 5.98 -9.62
CA LEU A 82 -2.92 7.32 -9.54
C LEU A 82 -1.85 8.42 -9.51
N LEU A 83 -0.74 8.21 -8.80
CA LEU A 83 0.38 9.15 -8.78
C LEU A 83 1.01 9.29 -10.18
N CYS A 84 1.36 8.16 -10.81
CA CYS A 84 1.96 8.16 -12.15
C CYS A 84 1.01 8.74 -13.20
N SER A 85 -0.28 8.39 -13.15
CA SER A 85 -1.32 8.93 -14.05
C SER A 85 -1.50 10.45 -13.91
N ALA A 86 -1.27 11.00 -12.72
CA ALA A 86 -1.31 12.43 -12.47
C ALA A 86 -0.03 13.17 -12.89
N GLY A 87 0.96 12.46 -13.44
CA GLY A 87 2.25 13.01 -13.84
C GLY A 87 3.18 13.32 -12.67
N VAL A 88 2.92 12.77 -11.48
CA VAL A 88 3.82 12.91 -10.32
C VAL A 88 4.97 11.93 -10.51
N THR A 89 6.21 12.43 -10.50
CA THR A 89 7.39 11.55 -10.48
C THR A 89 7.44 10.81 -9.14
N VAL A 90 7.43 9.48 -9.17
CA VAL A 90 7.56 8.65 -7.96
C VAL A 90 8.87 7.89 -8.00
N LEU A 91 9.72 8.13 -7.01
CA LEU A 91 10.91 7.35 -6.73
C LEU A 91 10.63 6.45 -5.54
N ASP A 92 10.55 5.15 -5.79
CA ASP A 92 10.10 4.13 -4.85
C ASP A 92 11.27 3.32 -4.29
N GLU A 93 11.06 2.63 -3.18
CA GLU A 93 12.04 1.71 -2.56
C GLU A 93 13.42 2.37 -2.30
N VAL A 94 13.42 3.66 -1.95
CA VAL A 94 14.64 4.46 -1.74
C VAL A 94 15.40 4.03 -0.48
N GLY A 95 14.71 3.33 0.43
CA GLY A 95 15.25 2.86 1.70
C GLY A 95 15.05 3.87 2.84
N PRO A 96 15.18 3.42 4.10
CA PRO A 96 14.81 4.20 5.29
C PRO A 96 15.70 5.43 5.53
N ASP A 97 16.92 5.45 4.99
CA ASP A 97 17.90 6.50 5.24
C ASP A 97 17.44 7.86 4.67
N ILE A 98 16.62 7.86 3.61
CA ILE A 98 16.04 9.10 3.05
C ILE A 98 15.19 9.87 4.06
N MET A 99 14.64 9.18 5.07
CA MET A 99 13.85 9.80 6.13
C MET A 99 14.68 10.66 7.09
N SER A 100 16.01 10.65 6.97
CA SER A 100 16.92 11.53 7.72
C SER A 100 17.10 12.93 7.09
N VAL A 101 16.57 13.15 5.88
CA VAL A 101 16.55 14.47 5.23
C VAL A 101 15.84 15.48 6.13
N ALA A 102 16.38 16.70 6.20
CA ALA A 102 15.78 17.75 7.01
C ALA A 102 14.51 18.30 6.33
N GLU A 103 13.46 18.54 7.12
CA GLU A 103 12.27 19.26 6.64
C GLU A 103 12.67 20.65 6.13
N GLY A 104 12.22 21.02 4.93
CA GLY A 104 12.59 22.31 4.32
C GLY A 104 13.87 22.29 3.49
N GLU A 105 14.58 21.17 3.46
CA GLU A 105 15.78 21.00 2.64
C GLU A 105 15.46 20.96 1.14
N ARG A 106 16.30 21.55 0.30
CA ARG A 106 16.12 21.50 -1.15
C ARG A 106 16.72 20.22 -1.71
N LEU A 107 15.88 19.43 -2.39
CA LEU A 107 16.29 18.22 -3.10
C LEU A 107 16.22 18.40 -4.61
N LEU A 108 17.00 17.57 -5.29
CA LEU A 108 16.96 17.37 -6.73
C LEU A 108 16.87 15.87 -7.00
N ILE A 109 15.89 15.47 -7.80
CA ILE A 109 15.71 14.11 -8.28
C ILE A 109 16.12 14.12 -9.75
N GLU A 110 17.01 13.22 -10.13
CA GLU A 110 17.47 13.06 -11.51
C GLU A 110 17.52 11.56 -11.82
N GLY A 111 16.50 11.09 -12.56
CA GLY A 111 16.25 9.67 -12.75
C GLY A 111 16.04 8.96 -11.41
N GLU A 112 16.87 7.94 -11.14
CA GLU A 112 16.79 7.12 -9.94
C GLU A 112 17.47 7.72 -8.70
N ARG A 113 18.11 8.88 -8.83
CA ARG A 113 19.01 9.42 -7.80
C ARG A 113 18.43 10.67 -7.15
N VAL A 114 18.63 10.79 -5.84
CA VAL A 114 18.28 11.95 -5.04
C VAL A 114 19.55 12.66 -4.60
N TYR A 115 19.61 13.97 -4.88
CA TYR A 115 20.72 14.83 -4.52
C TYR A 115 20.27 15.90 -3.53
N ARG A 116 21.16 16.18 -2.58
CA ARG A 116 21.14 17.38 -1.73
C ARG A 116 22.08 18.43 -2.32
N THR A 117 21.71 19.70 -2.19
CA THR A 117 22.63 20.81 -2.50
C THR A 117 23.44 21.17 -1.26
N GLU A 118 24.77 21.03 -1.34
CA GLU A 118 25.70 21.45 -0.28
C GLU A 118 26.65 22.52 -0.84
N GLY A 119 26.39 23.79 -0.50
CA GLY A 119 27.09 24.92 -1.11
C GLY A 119 26.87 24.97 -2.62
N SER A 120 27.94 24.82 -3.39
CA SER A 120 27.90 24.76 -4.87
C SER A 120 27.89 23.33 -5.43
N ALA A 121 28.01 22.31 -4.59
CA ALA A 121 28.09 20.91 -5.00
C ALA A 121 26.74 20.18 -4.83
N ARG A 122 26.52 19.14 -5.64
CA ARG A 122 25.43 18.18 -5.47
C ARG A 122 26.00 16.90 -4.86
N VAL A 123 25.42 16.46 -3.76
CA VAL A 123 25.80 15.22 -3.07
C VAL A 123 24.65 14.24 -3.23
N GLU A 124 24.92 13.07 -3.81
CA GLU A 124 23.94 11.99 -3.88
C GLU A 124 23.70 11.46 -2.45
N ILE A 125 22.44 11.44 -2.04
CA ILE A 125 22.05 11.03 -0.68
C ILE A 125 21.24 9.74 -0.67
N ALA A 126 20.62 9.37 -1.79
CA ALA A 126 19.88 8.13 -1.94
C ALA A 126 19.64 7.76 -3.40
N ARG A 127 19.26 6.50 -3.62
CA ARG A 127 18.83 5.97 -4.91
C ARG A 127 17.60 5.08 -4.71
N GLY A 128 16.67 5.09 -5.66
CA GLY A 128 15.49 4.24 -5.67
C GLY A 128 15.13 3.78 -7.07
N ARG A 129 13.90 3.31 -7.26
CA ARG A 129 13.34 2.92 -8.56
C ARG A 129 12.32 3.95 -9.01
N VAL A 130 12.46 4.49 -10.22
CA VAL A 130 11.40 5.32 -10.80
C VAL A 130 10.23 4.43 -11.16
N LEU A 131 9.04 4.73 -10.65
CA LEU A 131 7.83 3.99 -11.03
C LEU A 131 7.30 4.49 -12.37
N ASP A 132 7.17 3.57 -13.30
CA ASP A 132 6.48 3.80 -14.57
C ASP A 132 4.97 3.54 -14.44
N LEU A 133 4.17 4.21 -15.27
CA LEU A 133 2.71 4.04 -15.26
C LEU A 133 2.30 2.63 -15.71
N VAL A 134 2.92 2.10 -16.76
CA VAL A 134 2.61 0.76 -17.28
C VAL A 134 2.94 -0.30 -16.23
N GLU A 135 4.11 -0.19 -15.60
CA GLU A 135 4.50 -1.10 -14.51
C GLU A 135 3.53 -1.03 -13.33
N ALA A 136 3.06 0.17 -12.97
CA ALA A 136 2.08 0.35 -11.89
C ALA A 136 0.69 -0.25 -12.23
N GLU A 137 0.25 -0.15 -13.49
CA GLU A 137 -0.98 -0.77 -13.98
C GLU A 137 -0.87 -2.31 -13.97
N GLU A 138 0.24 -2.85 -14.46
CA GLU A 138 0.51 -4.29 -14.47
C GLU A 138 0.57 -4.86 -13.05
N ALA A 139 1.24 -4.17 -12.12
CA ALA A 139 1.32 -4.59 -10.72
C ALA A 139 -0.07 -4.63 -10.05
N LEU A 140 -0.92 -3.65 -10.35
CA LEU A 140 -2.30 -3.60 -9.87
C LEU A 140 -3.11 -4.79 -10.40
N ASP A 141 -3.06 -5.05 -11.70
CA ASP A 141 -3.83 -6.12 -12.33
C ASP A 141 -3.35 -7.51 -11.91
N HIS A 142 -2.04 -7.71 -11.79
CA HIS A 142 -1.47 -8.94 -11.23
C HIS A 142 -1.98 -9.20 -9.81
N SER A 143 -2.02 -8.17 -8.96
CA SER A 143 -2.51 -8.29 -7.59
C SER A 143 -4.02 -8.60 -7.52
N LYS A 144 -4.82 -8.05 -8.44
CA LYS A 144 -6.25 -8.41 -8.56
C LYS A 144 -6.43 -9.88 -8.92
N GLN A 145 -5.66 -10.38 -9.89
CA GLN A 145 -5.72 -11.77 -10.33
C GLN A 145 -5.31 -12.73 -9.20
N ALA A 146 -4.25 -12.40 -8.46
CA ALA A 146 -3.80 -13.19 -7.32
C ALA A 146 -4.88 -13.31 -6.24
N ILE A 147 -5.55 -12.20 -5.88
CA ILE A 147 -6.67 -12.21 -4.92
C ILE A 147 -7.87 -13.00 -5.44
N ALA A 148 -8.22 -12.85 -6.72
CA ALA A 148 -9.32 -13.60 -7.32
C ALA A 148 -9.07 -15.11 -7.25
N ALA A 149 -7.88 -15.57 -7.61
CA ALA A 149 -7.48 -16.97 -7.52
C ALA A 149 -7.52 -17.49 -6.07
N GLU A 150 -7.12 -16.68 -5.10
CA GLU A 150 -7.18 -17.07 -3.68
C GLU A 150 -8.62 -17.19 -3.17
N LEU A 151 -9.52 -16.30 -3.59
CA LEU A 151 -10.94 -16.38 -3.26
C LEU A 151 -11.62 -17.60 -3.90
N GLU A 152 -11.26 -17.92 -5.14
CA GLU A 152 -11.73 -19.15 -5.80
C GLU A 152 -11.27 -20.40 -5.06
N ARG A 153 -9.99 -20.46 -4.66
CA ARG A 153 -9.43 -21.55 -3.87
C ARG A 153 -10.15 -21.69 -2.53
N PHE A 154 -10.39 -20.58 -1.84
CA PHE A 154 -11.12 -20.54 -0.58
C PHE A 154 -12.57 -21.05 -0.74
N ALA A 155 -13.27 -20.59 -1.77
CA ALA A 155 -14.64 -21.02 -2.06
C ALA A 155 -14.71 -22.51 -2.42
N ALA A 156 -13.81 -22.98 -3.29
CA ALA A 156 -13.72 -24.39 -3.68
C ALA A 156 -13.45 -25.29 -2.46
N ASN A 157 -12.50 -24.90 -1.61
CA ASN A 157 -12.22 -25.62 -0.37
C ASN A 157 -13.43 -25.63 0.57
N THR A 158 -14.06 -24.48 0.80
CA THR A 158 -15.22 -24.37 1.70
C THR A 158 -16.40 -25.21 1.20
N ILE A 159 -16.72 -25.15 -0.10
CA ILE A 159 -17.76 -25.99 -0.70
C ILE A 159 -17.37 -27.47 -0.65
N GLY A 160 -16.08 -27.79 -0.83
CA GLY A 160 -15.53 -29.13 -0.65
C GLY A 160 -15.81 -29.67 0.75
N PHE A 161 -15.43 -28.92 1.80
CA PHE A 161 -15.73 -29.27 3.20
C PHE A 161 -17.23 -29.47 3.44
N ILE A 162 -18.09 -28.56 2.97
CA ILE A 162 -19.54 -28.68 3.12
C ILE A 162 -20.09 -29.92 2.39
N LYS A 163 -19.54 -30.29 1.23
CA LYS A 163 -19.95 -31.48 0.48
C LYS A 163 -19.47 -32.77 1.14
N ASP A 164 -18.23 -32.80 1.62
CA ASP A 164 -17.64 -33.96 2.28
C ASP A 164 -18.31 -34.22 3.64
N GLU A 165 -18.74 -33.16 4.35
CA GLU A 165 -19.46 -33.25 5.62
C GLU A 165 -20.99 -33.21 5.46
N ARG A 166 -21.50 -33.14 4.22
CA ARG A 166 -22.94 -33.08 3.93
C ARG A 166 -23.71 -34.22 4.58
N ASP A 167 -23.16 -35.43 4.50
CA ASP A 167 -23.80 -36.62 5.05
C ASP A 167 -23.81 -36.59 6.59
N LEU A 168 -22.82 -35.96 7.24
CA LEU A 168 -22.77 -35.77 8.70
C LEU A 168 -23.75 -34.66 9.16
N LEU A 169 -23.94 -33.63 8.33
CA LEU A 169 -24.85 -32.51 8.59
C LEU A 169 -26.32 -32.84 8.32
N LEU A 170 -26.61 -33.70 7.33
CA LEU A 170 -27.98 -34.08 6.93
C LEU A 170 -28.45 -35.40 7.55
N GLU A 171 -27.57 -36.36 7.79
CA GLU A 171 -27.90 -37.63 8.44
C GLU A 171 -27.40 -37.60 9.90
N ALA A 172 -28.30 -37.33 10.85
CA ALA A 172 -28.01 -37.44 12.29
C ALA A 172 -27.56 -38.85 12.76
N THR A 173 -27.48 -39.82 11.84
CA THR A 173 -27.27 -41.24 12.09
C THR A 173 -25.81 -41.70 12.09
N ARG A 174 -24.82 -40.80 11.90
CA ARG A 174 -23.39 -41.19 11.88
C ARG A 174 -22.50 -40.42 12.85
N LEU A 175 -23.05 -39.94 13.95
CA LEU A 175 -22.20 -39.49 15.06
C LEU A 175 -21.43 -40.70 15.61
N PRO A 176 -20.11 -40.60 15.81
CA PRO A 176 -19.34 -41.71 16.37
C PRO A 176 -19.88 -42.05 17.75
N ALA A 177 -19.95 -43.35 18.05
CA ALA A 177 -20.34 -43.81 19.37
C ALA A 177 -19.33 -43.26 20.39
N VAL A 178 -19.82 -42.36 21.25
CA VAL A 178 -19.07 -41.87 22.40
C VAL A 178 -19.16 -42.90 23.51
N THR A 179 -18.00 -43.33 24.02
CA THR A 179 -17.93 -44.26 25.16
C THR A 179 -18.22 -43.57 26.49
N THR A 180 -18.20 -42.23 26.50
CA THR A 180 -18.46 -41.40 27.67
C THR A 180 -19.94 -41.05 27.75
N ASP A 181 -20.58 -41.39 28.87
CA ASP A 181 -21.93 -40.90 29.21
C ASP A 181 -21.83 -39.49 29.84
N PHE A 182 -22.42 -38.52 29.14
CA PHE A 182 -22.49 -37.12 29.55
C PHE A 182 -23.93 -36.59 29.56
N ASP A 183 -24.94 -37.46 29.60
CA ASP A 183 -26.34 -37.04 29.69
C ASP A 183 -26.58 -36.21 30.97
N GLY A 184 -27.23 -35.05 30.80
CA GLY A 184 -27.49 -34.09 31.89
C GLY A 184 -26.25 -33.42 32.49
N ARG A 185 -25.06 -33.51 31.87
CA ARG A 185 -23.81 -32.89 32.38
C ARG A 185 -23.38 -31.67 31.56
N HIS A 186 -22.64 -30.77 32.19
CA HIS A 186 -21.98 -29.67 31.47
C HIS A 186 -20.86 -30.21 30.58
N VAL A 187 -20.85 -29.82 29.32
CA VAL A 187 -19.84 -30.21 28.32
C VAL A 187 -19.16 -28.96 27.78
N LEU A 188 -17.82 -28.99 27.72
CA LEU A 188 -16.99 -27.96 27.08
C LEU A 188 -16.35 -28.52 25.82
N VAL A 189 -16.58 -27.88 24.68
CA VAL A 189 -15.99 -28.24 23.38
C VAL A 189 -14.85 -27.29 23.07
N VAL A 190 -13.63 -27.82 22.89
CA VAL A 190 -12.44 -27.01 22.59
C VAL A 190 -11.95 -27.31 21.18
N VAL A 191 -11.87 -26.27 20.35
CA VAL A 191 -11.35 -26.33 18.98
C VAL A 191 -10.04 -25.54 18.91
N ARG A 192 -9.12 -25.92 18.02
CA ARG A 192 -7.86 -25.17 17.82
C ARG A 192 -8.12 -23.88 17.03
N GLY A 193 -8.58 -22.84 17.72
CA GLY A 193 -8.63 -21.46 17.23
C GLY A 193 -7.45 -20.63 17.74
N TYR A 194 -7.28 -19.41 17.22
CA TYR A 194 -6.38 -18.43 17.84
C TYR A 194 -6.87 -18.18 19.29
N ASP A 195 -5.95 -18.11 20.26
CA ASP A 195 -6.21 -17.87 21.69
C ASP A 195 -7.00 -18.93 22.51
N TYR A 196 -7.28 -20.13 21.98
CA TYR A 196 -8.06 -21.18 22.72
C TYR A 196 -7.51 -21.59 24.10
N LYS A 197 -6.21 -21.33 24.36
CA LYS A 197 -5.58 -21.62 25.66
C LYS A 197 -5.90 -20.59 26.73
N GLU A 198 -6.15 -19.34 26.33
CA GLU A 198 -6.53 -18.27 27.25
C GLU A 198 -8.00 -18.47 27.65
N ASP A 199 -8.87 -18.77 26.68
CA ASP A 199 -10.29 -19.04 26.91
C ASP A 199 -10.55 -20.25 27.83
N LEU A 200 -9.67 -21.25 27.82
CA LEU A 200 -9.79 -22.44 28.67
C LEU A 200 -9.37 -22.20 30.14
N ARG A 201 -8.68 -21.09 30.41
CA ARG A 201 -8.19 -20.73 31.77
C ARG A 201 -9.14 -19.82 32.54
N ALA A 202 -10.17 -19.28 31.87
CA ALA A 202 -11.21 -18.44 32.46
C ALA A 202 -12.29 -19.29 33.16
#